data_AF-A0A3D2C4Q1-F1
#
_entry.id   AF-A0A3D2C4Q1-F1
#
_cell.length_a   1.000
_cell.length_b   1.000
_cell.length_c   1.000
_cell.angle_alpha   90.00
_cell.angle_beta   90.00
_cell.angle_gamma   90.00
#
_symmetry.space_group_name_H-M   'P 1'
#
loop_
_entity.id
_entity.type
_entity.pdbx_description
1 polymer ?
#
loop_
_entity_poly.entity_id
_entity_poly.type
_entity_poly.pdbx_seq_one_letter_code
_entity_poly.pdbx_strand_id
1 'polypeptide(L)'
;MAIVGLVTWRARFHPVDTYGDSGAGYIEHLERIRVLERLTTSGGSLWERLRAADGLYPPGLHVLSAPASFLGDHDPASVTVLGGAWLLLLAGAVAACARTIHPRAGLPAFVATMLLPAMHAVAPRYYYDLPMAAMVWLTAAILAQTRHQPVASALAAALVFGLA
;
A
#
# COMPACT_ATOMS: atom_id res chain seq x y z
N MET A 1 8.02 19.22 -8.26
CA MET A 1 9.03 19.59 -7.25
C MET A 1 8.42 20.27 -6.02
N ALA A 2 7.65 21.35 -6.16
CA ALA A 2 7.02 22.04 -5.01
C ALA A 2 6.11 21.15 -4.13
N ILE A 3 5.34 20.25 -4.72
CA ILE A 3 4.39 19.39 -4.01
C ILE A 3 5.10 18.33 -3.16
N VAL A 4 6.10 17.66 -3.72
CA VAL A 4 6.94 16.71 -2.99
C VAL A 4 7.60 17.43 -1.81
N GLY A 5 8.16 18.62 -2.04
CA GLY A 5 8.75 19.45 -0.97
C GLY A 5 7.76 19.79 0.15
N LEU A 6 6.52 20.17 -0.17
CA LEU A 6 5.47 20.46 0.81
C LEU A 6 5.09 19.22 1.65
N VAL A 7 4.92 18.07 1.00
CA VAL A 7 4.61 16.80 1.68
C VAL A 7 5.74 16.42 2.63
N THR A 8 6.99 16.45 2.17
CA THR A 8 8.16 16.11 3.00
C THR A 8 8.36 17.10 4.15
N TRP A 9 8.18 18.40 3.90
CA TRP A 9 8.25 19.43 4.93
C TRP A 9 7.20 19.21 6.02
N ARG A 10 5.93 19.01 5.63
CA ARG A 10 4.86 18.78 6.60
C ARG A 10 5.11 17.50 7.41
N ALA A 11 5.51 16.41 6.77
CA ALA A 11 5.83 15.15 7.44
C ALA A 11 6.98 15.28 8.46
N ARG A 12 7.95 16.16 8.18
CA ARG A 12 9.11 16.41 9.05
C ARG A 12 8.77 17.27 10.27
N PHE A 13 8.00 18.34 10.07
CA PHE A 13 7.81 19.38 11.10
C PHE A 13 6.48 19.29 11.86
N HIS A 14 5.50 18.56 11.32
CA HIS A 14 4.24 18.29 11.98
C HIS A 14 3.98 16.78 12.00
N PRO A 15 4.81 16.00 12.73
CA PRO A 15 4.52 14.58 12.94
C PRO A 15 3.17 14.49 13.65
N VAL A 16 2.18 13.89 12.99
CA VAL A 16 0.85 13.73 13.58
C VAL A 16 0.96 12.77 14.77
N ASP A 17 0.16 13.05 15.79
CA ASP A 17 -0.08 12.17 16.93
C ASP A 17 -0.14 10.71 16.49
N THR A 18 0.46 9.85 17.30
CA THR A 18 0.39 8.39 17.17
C THR A 18 -1.03 7.98 16.81
N TYR A 19 -1.16 7.22 15.73
CA TYR A 19 -2.45 6.74 15.24
C TYR A 19 -3.16 5.99 16.37
N GLY A 20 -4.42 6.38 16.63
CA GLY A 20 -5.25 5.82 17.70
C GLY A 20 -4.87 6.31 19.10
N ASP A 21 -5.87 6.75 19.85
CA ASP A 21 -5.78 6.74 21.30
C ASP A 21 -5.47 5.29 21.76
N SER A 22 -4.63 5.10 22.79
CA SER A 22 -4.35 3.78 23.40
C SER A 22 -3.43 2.78 22.65
N GLY A 23 -2.44 3.22 21.85
CA GLY A 23 -1.32 2.33 21.47
C GLY A 23 -1.51 1.46 20.22
N ALA A 24 -2.21 1.96 19.19
CA ALA A 24 -2.38 1.22 17.93
C ALA A 24 -1.04 0.85 17.25
N GLY A 25 -0.01 1.69 17.38
CA GLY A 25 1.35 1.34 16.92
C GLY A 25 1.93 0.11 17.62
N TYR A 26 1.56 -0.16 18.88
CA TYR A 26 1.95 -1.38 19.58
C TYR A 26 1.17 -2.60 19.06
N ILE A 27 -0.11 -2.43 18.72
CA ILE A 27 -0.93 -3.50 18.10
C ILE A 27 -0.36 -3.91 16.74
N GLU A 28 -0.03 -2.93 15.89
CA GLU A 28 0.57 -3.19 14.58
C GLU A 28 1.96 -3.82 14.67
N HIS A 29 2.76 -3.41 15.65
CA HIS A 29 4.06 -4.02 15.92
C HIS A 29 3.91 -5.46 16.41
N LEU A 30 2.97 -5.70 17.33
CA LEU A 30 2.68 -7.05 17.84
C LEU A 30 2.19 -7.98 16.73
N GLU A 31 1.33 -7.50 15.83
CA GLU A 31 0.91 -8.30 14.66
C GLU A 31 2.09 -8.62 13.74
N ARG A 32 3.05 -7.70 13.53
CA ARG A 32 4.29 -8.02 12.78
C ARG A 32 5.09 -9.14 13.42
N ILE A 33 5.25 -9.11 14.75
CA ILE A 33 5.93 -10.18 15.47
C ILE A 33 5.16 -11.50 15.30
N ARG A 34 3.84 -11.50 15.44
CA ARG A 34 2.99 -12.70 15.27
C ARG A 34 3.07 -13.27 13.85
N VAL A 35 3.12 -12.40 12.84
CA VAL A 35 3.30 -12.80 11.43
C VAL A 35 4.65 -13.49 11.24
N LEU A 36 5.74 -12.88 11.73
CA LEU A 36 7.07 -13.48 11.65
C LEU A 36 7.14 -14.81 12.41
N GLU A 37 6.54 -14.90 13.59
CA GLU A 37 6.43 -16.14 14.35
C GLU A 37 5.70 -17.22 13.56
N ARG A 38 4.54 -16.92 12.95
CA ARG A 38 3.80 -17.88 12.11
C ARG A 38 4.58 -18.32 10.87
N LEU A 39 5.35 -17.41 10.26
CA LEU A 39 6.20 -17.74 9.09
C LEU A 39 7.41 -18.60 9.46
N THR A 40 7.96 -18.42 10.66
CA THR A 40 9.15 -19.13 11.15
C THR A 40 8.80 -20.42 11.90
N THR A 41 7.54 -20.61 12.30
CA THR A 41 7.06 -21.85 12.91
C THR A 41 7.27 -23.03 11.96
N SER A 42 7.93 -24.08 12.47
CA SER A 42 8.24 -25.28 11.69
C SER A 42 7.00 -26.15 11.46
N GLY A 43 6.82 -26.63 10.23
CA GLY A 43 5.69 -27.49 9.85
C GLY A 43 4.79 -26.85 8.78
N GLY A 44 4.04 -27.69 8.08
CA GLY A 44 3.15 -27.26 7.00
C GLY A 44 3.88 -26.81 5.72
N SER A 45 3.09 -26.57 4.67
CA SER A 45 3.58 -26.01 3.41
C SER A 45 3.86 -24.50 3.54
N LEU A 46 4.64 -23.93 2.61
CA LEU A 46 4.83 -22.47 2.54
C LEU A 46 3.48 -21.73 2.42
N TRP A 47 2.55 -22.29 1.64
CA TRP A 47 1.23 -21.70 1.44
C TRP A 47 0.39 -21.66 2.72
N GLU A 48 0.42 -22.74 3.51
CA GLU A 48 -0.26 -22.77 4.81
C GLU A 48 0.32 -21.74 5.77
N ARG A 49 1.66 -21.57 5.78
CA ARG A 49 2.33 -20.56 6.61
C ARG A 49 2.01 -19.13 6.17
N LEU A 50 1.97 -18.86 4.86
CA LEU A 50 1.55 -17.57 4.31
C LEU A 50 0.09 -17.26 4.68
N ARG A 51 -0.81 -18.23 4.46
CA ARG A 51 -2.22 -18.09 4.82
C ARG A 51 -2.44 -17.88 6.32
N ALA A 52 -1.66 -18.57 7.16
CA ALA A 52 -1.70 -18.38 8.61
C ALA A 52 -1.12 -17.02 9.03
N ALA A 53 -0.07 -16.56 8.35
CA ALA A 53 0.54 -15.25 8.57
C ALA A 53 -0.46 -14.11 8.31
N ASP A 54 -1.20 -14.17 7.20
CA ASP A 54 -2.17 -13.14 6.84
C ASP A 54 -3.36 -13.07 7.82
N GLY A 55 -3.78 -14.18 8.43
CA GLY A 55 -4.78 -14.17 9.52
C GLY A 55 -6.13 -13.57 9.09
N LEU A 56 -6.46 -12.38 9.60
CA LEU A 56 -7.66 -11.62 9.23
C LEU A 56 -7.43 -10.66 8.04
N TYR A 57 -6.18 -10.47 7.63
CA TYR A 57 -5.81 -9.60 6.53
C TYR A 57 -5.91 -10.35 5.19
N PRO A 58 -6.05 -9.63 4.07
CA PRO A 58 -6.06 -10.24 2.75
C PRO A 58 -4.77 -11.02 2.45
N PRO A 59 -4.88 -12.14 1.73
CA PRO A 59 -3.74 -13.01 1.46
C PRO A 59 -2.68 -12.30 0.61
N GLY A 60 -1.42 -12.46 0.96
CA GLY A 60 -0.30 -11.88 0.22
C GLY A 60 0.05 -10.45 0.63
N LEU A 61 -0.76 -9.80 1.46
CA LEU A 61 -0.44 -8.47 1.96
C LEU A 61 0.87 -8.48 2.77
N HIS A 62 1.10 -9.51 3.60
CA HIS A 62 2.37 -9.63 4.32
C HIS A 62 3.52 -9.98 3.37
N VAL A 63 3.27 -10.71 2.27
CA VAL A 63 4.26 -10.97 1.22
C VAL A 63 4.68 -9.67 0.54
N LEU A 64 3.74 -8.78 0.25
CA LEU A 64 4.01 -7.47 -0.34
C LEU A 64 4.82 -6.57 0.61
N SER A 65 4.68 -6.76 1.92
CA SER A 65 5.45 -6.04 2.94
C SER A 65 6.81 -6.69 3.28
N ALA A 66 7.00 -7.98 2.97
CA ALA A 66 8.20 -8.74 3.31
C ALA A 66 9.51 -8.14 2.77
N PRO A 67 9.57 -7.53 1.56
CA PRO A 67 10.77 -6.85 1.10
C PRO A 67 11.26 -5.75 2.07
N ALA A 68 10.36 -5.10 2.81
CA ALA A 68 10.75 -4.10 3.80
C ALA A 68 11.48 -4.70 5.01
N SER A 69 11.25 -5.98 5.35
CA SER A 69 12.01 -6.62 6.43
C SER A 69 13.46 -6.89 6.04
N PHE A 70 13.76 -7.06 4.76
CA PHE A 70 15.14 -7.24 4.26
C PHE A 70 15.95 -5.94 4.23
N LEU A 71 15.28 -4.78 4.24
CA LEU A 71 15.93 -3.46 4.24
C LEU A 71 16.50 -3.07 5.62
N GLY A 72 16.41 -3.96 6.61
CA GLY A 72 17.41 -4.01 7.68
C GLY A 72 17.06 -3.29 8.97
N ASP A 73 15.91 -2.64 9.08
CA ASP A 73 15.46 -2.10 10.37
C ASP A 73 13.93 -2.13 10.46
N HIS A 74 13.43 -2.70 11.55
CA HIS A 74 12.00 -2.61 11.92
C HIS A 74 11.64 -1.18 12.38
N ASP A 75 12.56 -0.24 12.20
CA ASP A 75 12.42 1.17 12.47
C ASP A 75 11.26 1.78 11.66
N PRO A 76 10.42 2.62 12.29
CA PRO A 76 9.34 3.32 11.60
C PRO A 76 9.79 4.14 10.37
N ALA A 77 11.06 4.57 10.27
CA ALA A 77 11.55 5.28 9.09
C ALA A 77 11.59 4.38 7.83
N SER A 78 11.92 3.10 7.99
CA SER A 78 11.94 2.11 6.89
C SER A 78 10.55 1.94 6.25
N VAL A 79 9.51 2.00 7.09
CA VAL A 79 8.10 1.94 6.68
C VAL A 79 7.70 3.16 5.84
N THR A 80 8.30 4.32 6.11
CA THR A 80 7.97 5.57 5.42
C THR A 80 8.36 5.53 3.94
N VAL A 81 9.50 4.91 3.60
CA VAL A 81 9.94 4.76 2.21
C VAL A 81 9.00 3.86 1.43
N LEU A 82 8.64 2.71 2.01
CA LEU A 82 7.69 1.79 1.38
C LEU A 82 6.30 2.43 1.23
N GLY A 83 5.84 3.20 2.23
CA GLY A 83 4.62 3.99 2.14
C GLY A 83 4.65 5.00 0.98
N GLY A 84 5.79 5.64 0.74
CA GLY A 84 5.98 6.51 -0.44
C GLY A 84 5.84 5.76 -1.76
N ALA A 85 6.37 4.54 -1.87
CA ALA A 85 6.23 3.70 -3.05
C ALA A 85 4.77 3.30 -3.30
N TRP A 86 4.05 2.88 -2.27
CA TRP A 86 2.61 2.57 -2.36
C TRP A 86 1.76 3.78 -2.75
N LEU A 87 2.08 4.96 -2.21
CA LEU A 87 1.40 6.20 -2.57
C LEU A 87 1.61 6.54 -4.06
N LEU A 88 2.84 6.41 -4.56
CA LEU A 88 3.13 6.62 -5.98
C LEU A 88 2.37 5.65 -6.87
N LEU A 89 2.28 4.38 -6.46
CA LEU A 89 1.52 3.36 -7.17
C LEU A 89 0.02 3.70 -7.19
N LEU A 90 -0.54 4.06 -6.03
CA LEU A 90 -1.92 4.50 -5.90
C LEU A 90 -2.21 5.74 -6.78
N ALA A 91 -1.37 6.77 -6.70
CA ALA A 91 -1.52 7.97 -7.52
C ALA A 91 -1.44 7.66 -9.02
N GLY A 92 -0.53 6.77 -9.42
CA GLY A 92 -0.43 6.28 -10.80
C GLY A 92 -1.67 5.54 -11.26
N ALA A 93 -2.21 4.65 -10.43
CA ALA A 93 -3.42 3.89 -10.71
C ALA A 93 -4.66 4.80 -10.83
N VAL A 94 -4.83 5.74 -9.90
CA VAL A 94 -5.91 6.75 -9.96
C VAL A 94 -5.79 7.60 -11.22
N ALA A 95 -4.57 8.04 -11.58
CA ALA A 95 -4.32 8.81 -12.79
C ALA A 95 -4.65 8.03 -14.07
N ALA A 96 -4.34 6.73 -14.11
CA ALA A 96 -4.67 5.85 -15.22
C ALA A 96 -6.19 5.69 -15.37
N CYS A 97 -6.93 5.48 -14.28
CA CYS A 97 -8.40 5.51 -14.29
C CYS A 97 -8.94 6.85 -14.80
N ALA A 98 -8.42 7.97 -14.30
CA ALA A 98 -8.90 9.30 -14.70
C ALA A 98 -8.74 9.56 -16.21
N ARG A 99 -7.67 9.01 -16.83
CA ARG A 99 -7.45 9.13 -18.29
C ARG A 99 -8.50 8.41 -19.13
N THR A 100 -9.18 7.40 -18.59
CA THR A 100 -10.25 6.71 -19.33
C THR A 100 -11.53 7.54 -19.40
N ILE A 101 -11.72 8.46 -18.46
CA ILE A 101 -12.81 9.43 -18.44
C ILE A 101 -12.46 10.65 -19.30
N HIS A 102 -11.27 11.23 -19.10
CA HIS A 102 -10.81 12.38 -19.88
C HIS A 102 -9.27 12.38 -20.04
N PRO A 103 -8.72 12.56 -21.26
CA PRO A 103 -7.30 12.36 -21.53
C PRO A 103 -6.38 13.30 -20.73
N ARG A 104 -6.87 14.49 -20.33
CA ARG A 104 -6.12 15.46 -19.54
C ARG A 104 -6.29 15.31 -18.02
N ALA A 105 -7.17 14.42 -17.54
CA ALA A 105 -7.48 14.29 -16.12
C ALA A 105 -6.42 13.52 -15.31
N GLY A 106 -5.50 12.79 -15.98
CA GLY A 106 -4.51 11.97 -15.28
C GLY A 106 -3.55 12.74 -14.38
N LEU A 107 -2.97 13.85 -14.86
CA LEU A 107 -2.01 14.62 -14.05
C LEU A 107 -2.68 15.31 -12.84
N PRO A 108 -3.83 15.99 -12.98
CA PRO A 108 -4.56 16.52 -11.84
C PRO A 108 -4.91 15.44 -10.80
N ALA A 109 -5.38 14.27 -11.26
CA ALA A 109 -5.73 13.16 -10.37
C ALA A 109 -4.50 12.61 -9.63
N PHE A 110 -3.37 12.39 -10.34
CA PHE A 110 -2.09 12.01 -9.73
C PHE A 110 -1.68 12.98 -8.62
N VAL A 111 -1.71 14.28 -8.94
CA VAL A 111 -1.31 15.34 -8.02
C VAL A 111 -2.23 15.40 -6.80
N ALA A 112 -3.54 15.34 -7.00
CA ALA A 112 -4.51 15.32 -5.92
C ALA A 112 -4.30 14.12 -4.98
N THR A 113 -4.04 12.93 -5.54
CA THR A 113 -3.73 11.74 -4.73
C THR A 113 -2.41 11.87 -3.98
N MET A 114 -1.37 12.42 -4.59
CA MET A 114 -0.09 12.68 -3.91
C MET A 114 -0.19 13.70 -2.78
N LEU A 115 -1.22 14.55 -2.81
CA LEU A 115 -1.49 15.55 -1.77
C LEU A 115 -2.34 15.00 -0.61
N LEU A 116 -2.95 13.82 -0.74
CA LEU A 116 -3.74 13.19 0.35
C LEU A 116 -2.95 13.07 1.65
N PRO A 117 -1.68 12.62 1.67
CA PRO A 117 -0.88 12.60 2.90
C PRO A 117 -0.62 13.98 3.51
N ALA A 118 -0.55 15.04 2.70
CA ALA A 118 -0.42 16.39 3.22
C ALA A 118 -1.71 16.86 3.92
N MET A 119 -2.86 16.28 3.58
CA MET A 119 -4.14 16.52 4.24
C MET A 119 -4.35 15.60 5.45
N HIS A 120 -4.02 14.31 5.30
CA HIS A 120 -4.04 13.29 6.33
C HIS A 120 -2.60 12.85 6.63
N ALA A 121 -1.87 13.61 7.46
CA ALA A 121 -0.46 13.36 7.78
C ALA A 121 -0.19 12.06 8.60
N VAL A 122 -1.17 11.16 8.60
CA VAL A 122 -1.19 9.77 9.06
C VAL A 122 -0.94 8.78 7.92
N ALA A 123 -1.08 9.19 6.65
CA ALA A 123 -1.10 8.28 5.50
C ALA A 123 0.10 7.32 5.35
N PRO A 124 1.36 7.72 5.66
CA PRO A 124 2.50 6.83 5.57
C PRO A 124 2.51 5.70 6.61
N ARG A 125 1.65 5.79 7.64
CA ARG A 125 1.55 4.80 8.72
C ARG A 125 0.44 3.78 8.51
N TYR A 126 -0.42 3.93 7.49
CA TYR A 126 -1.40 2.91 7.12
C TYR A 126 -0.69 1.72 6.46
N TYR A 127 -0.11 0.88 7.31
CA TYR A 127 0.70 -0.26 6.91
C TYR A 127 -0.07 -1.22 5.99
N TYR A 128 -1.39 -1.28 6.17
CA TYR A 128 -2.29 -2.19 5.47
C TYR A 128 -3.23 -1.49 4.48
N ASP A 129 -3.75 -0.30 4.82
CA ASP A 129 -4.75 0.34 3.96
C ASP A 129 -4.16 0.92 2.68
N LEU A 130 -2.92 1.43 2.73
CA LEU A 130 -2.30 2.06 1.57
C LEU A 130 -1.94 1.03 0.48
N PRO A 131 -1.31 -0.12 0.79
CA PRO A 131 -1.12 -1.19 -0.18
C PRO A 131 -2.46 -1.72 -0.74
N MET A 132 -3.44 -1.99 0.13
CA MET A 132 -4.76 -2.49 -0.28
C MET A 132 -5.44 -1.50 -1.23
N ALA A 133 -5.48 -0.21 -0.88
CA ALA A 133 -6.04 0.83 -1.73
C ALA A 133 -5.29 0.92 -3.07
N ALA A 134 -3.97 0.82 -3.07
CA ALA A 134 -3.17 0.82 -4.30
C ALA A 134 -3.51 -0.37 -5.20
N MET A 135 -3.65 -1.58 -4.66
CA MET A 135 -4.01 -2.78 -5.42
C MET A 135 -5.44 -2.71 -5.99
N VAL A 136 -6.41 -2.23 -5.20
CA VAL A 136 -7.79 -2.03 -5.67
C VAL A 136 -7.84 -1.02 -6.81
N TRP A 137 -7.15 0.11 -6.68
CA TRP A 137 -7.11 1.11 -7.75
C TRP A 137 -6.33 0.63 -8.98
N LEU A 138 -5.27 -0.16 -8.78
CA LEU A 138 -4.52 -0.75 -9.89
C LEU A 138 -5.40 -1.75 -10.65
N THR A 139 -6.17 -2.57 -9.95
CA THR A 139 -7.19 -3.45 -10.53
C THR A 139 -8.17 -2.65 -11.39
N ALA A 140 -8.74 -1.57 -10.83
CA ALA A 140 -9.65 -0.69 -11.57
C ALA A 140 -8.99 -0.08 -12.81
N ALA A 141 -7.73 0.35 -12.70
CA ALA A 141 -6.99 0.94 -13.81
C ALA A 141 -6.72 -0.06 -14.93
N ILE A 142 -6.38 -1.31 -14.59
CA ILE A 142 -6.21 -2.41 -15.56
C ILE A 142 -7.53 -2.65 -16.28
N LEU A 143 -8.63 -2.82 -15.54
CA LEU A 143 -9.95 -3.08 -16.11
C LEU A 143 -10.45 -1.93 -16.99
N ALA A 144 -10.17 -0.68 -16.62
CA ALA A 144 -10.59 0.49 -17.39
C ALA A 144 -9.85 0.63 -18.74
N GLN A 145 -8.70 -0.02 -18.91
CA GLN A 145 -7.86 0.06 -20.11
C GLN A 145 -8.03 -1.13 -21.08
N THR A 146 -9.03 -1.97 -20.85
CA THR A 146 -9.20 -3.31 -21.45
C THR A 146 -9.63 -3.33 -22.94
N ARG A 147 -9.13 -2.42 -23.77
CA ARG A 147 -9.63 -2.25 -25.16
C ARG A 147 -9.18 -3.35 -26.13
N HIS A 148 -8.04 -4.00 -25.90
CA HIS A 148 -7.44 -4.90 -26.89
C HIS A 148 -7.26 -6.36 -26.44
N GLN A 149 -7.16 -6.64 -25.13
CA GLN A 149 -6.92 -8.00 -24.62
C GLN A 149 -7.75 -8.29 -23.36
N PRO A 150 -9.06 -8.53 -23.50
CA PRO A 150 -9.97 -8.61 -22.36
C PRO A 150 -9.64 -9.71 -21.37
N VAL A 151 -9.24 -10.89 -21.87
CA VAL A 151 -8.89 -12.02 -21.03
C VAL A 151 -7.60 -11.75 -20.24
N ALA A 152 -6.55 -11.25 -20.90
CA ALA A 152 -5.29 -10.96 -20.22
C ALA A 152 -5.45 -9.86 -19.16
N SER A 153 -6.17 -8.79 -19.48
CA SER A 153 -6.48 -7.72 -18.51
C SER A 153 -7.32 -8.21 -17.35
N ALA A 154 -8.34 -9.06 -17.59
CA ALA A 154 -9.16 -9.64 -16.53
C ALA A 154 -8.35 -10.57 -15.62
N LEU A 155 -7.46 -11.40 -16.18
CA LEU A 155 -6.56 -12.26 -15.40
C LEU A 155 -5.59 -11.43 -14.57
N ALA A 156 -4.98 -10.40 -15.16
CA ALA A 156 -4.08 -9.50 -14.43
C ALA A 156 -4.81 -8.75 -13.30
N ALA A 157 -6.02 -8.24 -13.57
CA ALA A 157 -6.85 -7.59 -12.58
C ALA A 157 -7.24 -8.55 -11.44
N ALA A 158 -7.65 -9.79 -11.75
CA ALA A 158 -7.97 -10.79 -10.75
C ALA A 158 -6.76 -11.16 -9.87
N LEU A 159 -5.57 -11.27 -10.47
CA LEU A 159 -4.33 -11.51 -9.73
C LEU A 159 -3.99 -10.34 -8.80
N VAL A 160 -4.04 -9.11 -9.29
CA VAL A 160 -3.77 -7.91 -8.47
C VAL A 160 -4.80 -7.75 -7.36
N PHE A 161 -6.08 -7.98 -7.65
CA PHE A 161 -7.16 -7.91 -6.66
C PHE A 161 -7.05 -9.02 -5.62
N GLY A 162 -6.60 -10.21 -6.00
CA GLY A 162 -6.37 -11.31 -5.06
C GLY A 162 -5.24 -11.05 -4.06
N LEU A 163 -4.40 -10.03 -4.30
CA LEU A 163 -3.35 -9.56 -3.39
C LEU A 163 -3.80 -8.35 -2.54
N ALA A 164 -4.98 -7.80 -2.83
CA ALA A 164 -5.55 -6.64 -2.15
C ALA A 164 -6.32 -7.09 -0.90
#